data_AF-A0A962RGY8-F1
#
_entry.id   AF-A0A962RGY8-F1
#
_cell.length_a   1.000
_cell.length_b   1.000
_cell.length_c   1.000
_cell.angle_alpha   90.00
_cell.angle_beta   90.00
_cell.angle_gamma   90.00
#
_symmetry.space_group_name_H-M   'P 1'
#
loop_
_entity.id
_entity.type
_entity.pdbx_description
1 polymer ?
#
loop_
_entity_poly.entity_id
_entity_poly.type
_entity_poly.pdbx_seq_one_letter_code
_entity_poly.pdbx_strand_id
1 'polypeptide(L)'
;EGALFTRAEVYGIGAWNLQGEPADQRGLLIREQPGALATTVDDLETAQYLFLLRENAKIADVINTASHRTILLLGRFSRPYYMVLQGLRAHLLERNFVPVLFDFDRPVGRDLTETVASLAHMACFVVADLSGAKSVPQELSHIVPFLPSVPVVPLLAEKNQRMYSMFEHFLRYPWVHEPVRYRDLEHLLNIVDAQVIEVGFRAAMRARGLPDAPLPERVRSVKLPGTKKRVRNMR
;
A
#
# COMPACT_ATOMS: atom_id res chain seq x y z
N GLU A 1 -7.23 -18.22 18.78
CA GLU A 1 -6.37 -19.41 18.96
C GLU A 1 -7.22 -20.66 19.18
N GLY A 2 -6.98 -21.74 18.44
CA GLY A 2 -7.69 -23.02 18.61
C GLY A 2 -9.07 -23.13 17.94
N ALA A 3 -9.47 -22.14 17.13
CA ALA A 3 -10.76 -22.16 16.43
C ALA A 3 -10.75 -23.13 15.24
N LEU A 4 -11.90 -23.77 14.98
CA LEU A 4 -12.11 -24.69 13.85
C LEU A 4 -13.13 -24.08 12.89
N PHE A 5 -12.68 -23.64 11.72
CA PHE A 5 -13.52 -23.11 10.64
C PHE A 5 -13.53 -24.09 9.46
N THR A 6 -14.12 -25.28 9.66
CA THR A 6 -14.18 -26.30 8.61
C THR A 6 -15.55 -26.37 7.96
N ARG A 7 -15.59 -26.39 6.62
CA ARG A 7 -16.85 -26.46 5.84
C ARG A 7 -17.87 -25.35 6.18
N ALA A 8 -17.40 -24.22 6.68
CA ALA A 8 -18.24 -23.09 7.00
C ALA A 8 -18.63 -22.33 5.73
N GLU A 9 -19.86 -21.81 5.69
CA GLU A 9 -20.29 -20.91 4.62
C GLU A 9 -19.90 -19.47 4.95
N VAL A 10 -19.22 -18.82 4.01
CA VAL A 10 -18.71 -17.47 4.14
C VAL A 10 -19.48 -16.55 3.19
N TYR A 11 -20.33 -15.70 3.77
CA TYR A 11 -21.12 -14.68 3.06
C TYR A 11 -20.54 -13.26 3.24
N GLY A 12 -19.57 -13.11 4.14
CA GLY A 12 -18.92 -11.85 4.49
C GLY A 12 -18.13 -12.01 5.79
N ILE A 13 -16.90 -11.50 5.83
CA ILE A 13 -16.02 -11.55 7.01
C ILE A 13 -15.79 -10.11 7.47
N GLY A 14 -16.15 -9.82 8.72
CA GLY A 14 -15.87 -8.57 9.42
C GLY A 14 -14.83 -8.77 10.51
N ALA A 15 -13.72 -9.42 10.20
CA ALA A 15 -12.64 -9.72 11.14
C ALA A 15 -11.41 -8.91 10.79
N TRP A 16 -10.87 -8.17 11.77
CA TRP A 16 -9.63 -7.42 11.64
C TRP A 16 -8.76 -7.65 12.86
N ASN A 17 -7.45 -7.68 12.67
CA ASN A 17 -6.47 -7.89 13.74
C ASN A 17 -6.76 -9.16 14.56
N LEU A 18 -7.10 -10.26 13.87
CA LEU A 18 -7.28 -11.56 14.52
C LEU A 18 -5.98 -11.94 15.24
N GLN A 19 -6.10 -12.36 16.50
CA GLN A 19 -4.96 -12.79 17.31
C GLN A 19 -4.94 -14.31 17.47
N GLY A 20 -3.77 -14.87 17.21
CA GLY A 20 -3.49 -16.30 17.29
C GLY A 20 -3.91 -17.05 16.03
N GLU A 21 -3.35 -18.24 15.86
CA GLU A 21 -3.61 -19.08 14.70
C GLU A 21 -4.86 -19.96 14.94
N PRO A 22 -5.77 -20.05 13.96
CA PRO A 22 -6.84 -21.05 13.97
C PRO A 22 -6.25 -22.46 13.86
N ALA A 23 -6.92 -23.43 14.50
CA ALA A 23 -6.50 -24.83 14.48
C ALA A 23 -6.80 -25.50 13.13
N ASP A 24 -7.85 -25.07 12.44
CA ASP A 24 -8.20 -25.54 11.10
C ASP A 24 -9.05 -24.48 10.38
N GLN A 25 -8.72 -24.20 9.12
CA GLN A 25 -9.44 -23.30 8.23
C GLN A 25 -9.80 -23.97 6.89
N ARG A 26 -9.64 -25.29 6.78
CA ARG A 26 -9.82 -25.97 5.51
C ARG A 26 -11.28 -26.04 5.08
N GLY A 27 -11.49 -25.90 3.78
CA GLY A 27 -12.79 -26.17 3.21
C GLY A 27 -13.82 -25.05 3.40
N LEU A 28 -13.42 -23.80 3.61
CA LEU A 28 -14.33 -22.66 3.67
C LEU A 28 -15.07 -22.51 2.34
N LEU A 29 -16.38 -22.33 2.39
CA LEU A 29 -17.28 -22.33 1.23
C LEU A 29 -17.74 -20.92 0.92
N ILE A 30 -17.41 -20.42 -0.27
CA ILE A 30 -17.80 -19.11 -0.77
C ILE A 30 -18.95 -19.28 -1.77
N ARG A 31 -20.16 -18.81 -1.42
CA ARG A 31 -21.36 -18.88 -2.28
C ARG A 31 -22.27 -17.66 -2.13
N GLU A 32 -23.04 -17.34 -3.16
CA GLU A 32 -23.98 -16.20 -3.17
C GLU A 32 -25.20 -16.42 -2.29
N GLN A 33 -25.74 -17.63 -2.31
CA GLN A 33 -26.95 -18.01 -1.59
C GLN A 33 -26.91 -19.51 -1.26
N PRO A 34 -27.65 -19.95 -0.23
CA PRO A 34 -27.76 -21.37 0.11
C PRO A 34 -28.13 -22.21 -1.13
N GLY A 35 -27.38 -23.29 -1.39
CA GLY A 35 -27.61 -24.19 -2.53
C GLY A 35 -26.94 -23.81 -3.85
N ALA A 36 -26.34 -22.62 -3.98
CA ALA A 36 -25.56 -22.25 -5.17
C ALA A 36 -24.19 -22.95 -5.22
N LEU A 37 -23.57 -22.99 -6.41
CA LEU A 37 -22.19 -23.48 -6.59
C LEU A 37 -21.23 -22.67 -5.72
N ALA A 38 -20.37 -23.40 -4.99
CA ALA A 38 -19.42 -22.85 -4.05
C ALA A 38 -17.98 -22.99 -4.54
N THR A 39 -17.17 -21.99 -4.24
CA THR A 39 -15.71 -22.07 -4.32
C THR A 39 -15.17 -22.40 -2.94
N THR A 40 -14.16 -23.27 -2.87
CA THR A 40 -13.56 -23.71 -1.61
C THR A 40 -12.19 -23.08 -1.42
N VAL A 41 -11.88 -22.61 -0.22
CA VAL A 41 -10.57 -22.07 0.17
C VAL A 41 -10.18 -22.53 1.57
N ASP A 42 -8.89 -22.41 1.91
CA ASP A 42 -8.33 -22.96 3.15
C ASP A 42 -7.82 -21.88 4.15
N ASP A 43 -8.12 -20.61 3.89
CA ASP A 43 -7.84 -19.48 4.80
C ASP A 43 -8.88 -18.36 4.66
N LEU A 44 -9.12 -17.64 5.75
CA LEU A 44 -10.15 -16.59 5.85
C LEU A 44 -9.84 -15.37 4.96
N GLU A 45 -8.57 -14.98 4.85
CA GLU A 45 -8.11 -13.84 4.06
C GLU A 45 -8.39 -14.04 2.56
N THR A 46 -8.03 -15.22 2.03
CA THR A 46 -8.35 -15.63 0.66
C THR A 46 -9.85 -15.75 0.46
N ALA A 47 -10.60 -16.26 1.46
CA ALA A 47 -12.05 -16.32 1.40
C ALA A 47 -12.67 -14.94 1.20
N GLN A 48 -12.21 -13.96 1.99
CA GLN A 48 -12.66 -12.59 1.88
C GLN A 48 -12.30 -11.96 0.54
N TYR A 49 -11.07 -12.16 0.06
CA TYR A 49 -10.61 -11.62 -1.21
C TYR A 49 -11.40 -12.17 -2.41
N LEU A 50 -11.55 -13.50 -2.50
CA LEU A 50 -12.30 -14.13 -3.59
C LEU A 50 -13.80 -13.80 -3.53
N PHE A 51 -14.36 -13.63 -2.34
CA PHE A 51 -15.74 -13.17 -2.18
C PHE A 51 -15.94 -11.77 -2.80
N LEU A 52 -15.02 -10.83 -2.54
CA LEU A 52 -15.08 -9.48 -3.12
C LEU A 52 -14.96 -9.49 -4.65
N LEU A 53 -14.13 -10.36 -5.23
CA LEU A 53 -13.98 -10.48 -6.69
C LEU A 53 -15.23 -11.00 -7.40
N ARG A 54 -16.05 -11.79 -6.70
CA ARG A 54 -17.27 -12.40 -7.27
C ARG A 54 -18.39 -11.37 -7.50
N GLU A 55 -18.38 -10.25 -6.79
CA GLU A 55 -19.42 -9.21 -6.88
C GLU A 55 -18.94 -7.96 -7.64
N ASN A 56 -19.28 -7.88 -8.93
CA ASN A 56 -18.78 -6.86 -9.87
C ASN A 56 -18.99 -5.40 -9.43
N ALA A 57 -20.09 -5.08 -8.75
CA ALA A 57 -20.33 -3.71 -8.29
C ALA A 57 -19.38 -3.32 -7.15
N LYS A 58 -19.20 -4.22 -6.17
CA LYS A 58 -18.32 -3.97 -5.02
C LYS A 58 -16.85 -3.90 -5.43
N ILE A 59 -16.41 -4.71 -6.39
CA ILE A 59 -15.01 -4.67 -6.83
C ILE A 59 -14.67 -3.36 -7.54
N ALA A 60 -15.59 -2.78 -8.32
CA ALA A 60 -15.37 -1.47 -8.95
C ALA A 60 -15.18 -0.37 -7.89
N ASP A 61 -16.03 -0.34 -6.85
CA ASP A 61 -15.91 0.63 -5.75
C ASP A 61 -14.64 0.44 -4.93
N VAL A 62 -14.22 -0.82 -4.70
CA VAL A 62 -12.97 -1.16 -4.01
C VAL A 62 -11.77 -0.70 -4.82
N ILE A 63 -11.72 -1.01 -6.13
CA ILE A 63 -10.65 -0.55 -7.02
C ILE A 63 -10.60 0.97 -7.05
N ASN A 64 -11.76 1.63 -7.17
CA ASN A 64 -11.83 3.08 -7.15
C ASN A 64 -11.26 3.64 -5.83
N THR A 65 -11.70 3.14 -4.69
CA THR A 65 -11.22 3.58 -3.37
C THR A 65 -9.73 3.31 -3.18
N ALA A 66 -9.27 2.10 -3.52
CA ALA A 66 -7.86 1.72 -3.43
C ALA A 66 -7.01 2.63 -4.32
N SER A 67 -7.43 2.87 -5.56
CA SER A 67 -6.69 3.76 -6.46
C SER A 67 -6.58 5.18 -5.91
N HIS A 68 -7.48 5.66 -5.05
CA HIS A 68 -7.40 7.02 -4.48
C HIS A 68 -6.50 7.10 -3.23
N ARG A 69 -6.30 5.99 -2.51
CA ARG A 69 -5.65 5.98 -1.19
C ARG A 69 -4.37 5.17 -1.12
N THR A 70 -4.15 4.25 -2.05
CA THR A 70 -2.98 3.36 -2.02
C THR A 70 -1.76 4.09 -2.55
N ILE A 71 -0.63 4.02 -1.84
CA ILE A 71 0.65 4.55 -2.31
C ILE A 71 1.65 3.40 -2.29
N LEU A 72 2.25 3.11 -3.45
CA LEU A 72 3.29 2.10 -3.54
C LEU A 72 4.64 2.71 -3.17
N LEU A 73 5.31 2.14 -2.17
CA LEU A 73 6.64 2.55 -1.74
C LEU A 73 7.68 1.59 -2.29
N LEU A 74 8.52 2.10 -3.21
CA LEU A 74 9.66 1.37 -3.76
C LEU A 74 10.95 1.93 -3.16
N GLY A 75 11.90 1.05 -2.85
CA GLY A 75 13.16 1.47 -2.27
C GLY A 75 13.98 0.30 -1.78
N ARG A 76 14.99 0.62 -0.97
CA ARG A 76 15.91 -0.37 -0.42
C ARG A 76 15.48 -0.84 0.97
N PHE A 77 15.21 -2.12 1.11
CA PHE A 77 14.79 -2.77 2.37
C PHE A 77 15.95 -3.13 3.32
N SER A 78 17.13 -2.53 3.15
CA SER A 78 18.23 -2.66 4.10
C SER A 78 18.47 -1.35 4.83
N ARG A 79 19.04 -1.42 6.04
CA ARG A 79 19.51 -0.21 6.73
C ARG A 79 20.58 0.52 5.88
N PRO A 80 20.67 1.86 5.98
CA PRO A 80 19.79 2.76 6.73
C PRO A 80 18.47 3.12 6.02
N TYR A 81 18.34 2.85 4.71
CA TYR A 81 17.22 3.29 3.87
C TYR A 81 15.85 2.75 4.28
N TYR A 82 15.81 1.54 4.85
CA TYR A 82 14.57 0.99 5.39
C TYR A 82 13.91 1.87 6.48
N MET A 83 14.71 2.61 7.26
CA MET A 83 14.17 3.55 8.26
C MET A 83 13.45 4.73 7.61
N VAL A 84 13.92 5.16 6.42
CA VAL A 84 13.28 6.23 5.65
C VAL A 84 11.91 5.75 5.14
N LEU A 85 11.87 4.55 4.55
CA LEU A 85 10.64 3.92 4.08
C LEU A 85 9.61 3.71 5.20
N GLN A 86 10.06 3.30 6.40
CA GLN A 86 9.18 3.14 7.56
C GLN A 86 8.67 4.47 8.11
N GLY A 87 9.51 5.50 8.13
CA GLY A 87 9.07 6.86 8.50
C GLY A 87 8.03 7.41 7.53
N LEU A 88 8.24 7.23 6.22
CA LEU A 88 7.26 7.57 5.19
C LEU A 88 5.95 6.80 5.38
N ARG A 89 6.02 5.49 5.61
CA ARG A 89 4.84 4.65 5.87
C ARG A 89 4.01 5.21 7.04
N ALA A 90 4.66 5.51 8.17
CA ALA A 90 3.98 6.05 9.35
C ALA A 90 3.27 7.37 9.04
N HIS A 91 3.97 8.30 8.37
CA HIS A 91 3.41 9.61 8.01
C HIS A 91 2.24 9.50 7.01
N LEU A 92 2.34 8.58 6.03
CA LEU A 92 1.26 8.33 5.07
C LEU A 92 0.00 7.77 5.75
N LEU A 93 0.16 6.90 6.76
CA LEU A 93 -0.96 6.41 7.57
C LEU A 93 -1.65 7.54 8.35
N GLU A 94 -0.90 8.47 8.93
CA GLU A 94 -1.47 9.66 9.58
C GLU A 94 -2.25 10.55 8.62
N ARG A 95 -1.82 10.58 7.35
CA ARG A 95 -2.51 11.25 6.24
C ARG A 95 -3.64 10.40 5.63
N ASN A 96 -4.01 9.29 6.24
CA ASN A 96 -5.12 8.41 5.80
C ASN A 96 -4.93 7.83 4.39
N PHE A 97 -3.67 7.65 3.99
CA PHE A 97 -3.29 6.83 2.85
C PHE A 97 -2.98 5.39 3.30
N VAL A 98 -2.97 4.47 2.33
CA VAL A 98 -2.62 3.07 2.50
C VAL A 98 -1.24 2.84 1.85
N PRO A 99 -0.13 3.00 2.60
CA PRO A 99 1.19 2.72 2.07
C PRO A 99 1.42 1.22 1.92
N VAL A 100 1.75 0.78 0.71
CA VAL A 100 2.13 -0.59 0.40
C VAL A 100 3.64 -0.64 0.27
N LEU A 101 4.28 -1.36 1.20
CA LEU A 101 5.68 -1.74 1.13
C LEU A 101 5.74 -3.16 0.60
N PHE A 102 6.63 -3.43 -0.35
CA PHE A 102 6.89 -4.80 -0.79
C PHE A 102 7.99 -5.43 0.09
N ASP A 103 7.64 -5.90 1.29
CA ASP A 103 8.57 -6.63 2.18
C ASP A 103 8.29 -8.14 2.28
N PHE A 104 7.42 -8.67 1.42
CA PHE A 104 6.93 -10.06 1.50
C PHE A 104 7.84 -11.06 0.79
N ASP A 105 7.72 -12.32 1.20
CA ASP A 105 8.33 -13.44 0.49
C ASP A 105 7.84 -13.51 -0.97
N ARG A 106 8.77 -13.82 -1.88
CA ARG A 106 8.53 -13.85 -3.33
C ARG A 106 7.43 -14.89 -3.63
N PRO A 107 6.32 -14.52 -4.32
CA PRO A 107 5.25 -15.47 -4.61
C PRO A 107 5.76 -16.66 -5.45
N VAL A 108 5.30 -17.87 -5.12
CA VAL A 108 5.62 -19.07 -5.90
C VAL A 108 5.03 -18.93 -7.30
N GLY A 109 5.88 -18.92 -8.34
CA GLY A 109 5.46 -18.90 -9.73
C GLY A 109 5.20 -17.53 -10.36
N ARG A 110 5.56 -16.42 -9.69
CA ARG A 110 5.59 -15.07 -10.30
C ARG A 110 6.94 -14.40 -10.11
N ASP A 111 7.34 -13.57 -11.07
CA ASP A 111 8.52 -12.72 -10.89
C ASP A 111 8.21 -11.57 -9.91
N LEU A 112 9.24 -11.10 -9.21
CA LEU A 112 9.20 -9.95 -8.33
C LEU A 112 8.64 -8.72 -9.06
N THR A 113 9.10 -8.53 -10.29
CA THR A 113 8.71 -7.43 -11.17
C THR A 113 7.22 -7.45 -11.52
N GLU A 114 6.66 -8.64 -11.80
CA GLU A 114 5.23 -8.81 -12.11
C GLU A 114 4.36 -8.47 -10.90
N THR A 115 4.82 -8.84 -9.71
CA THR A 115 4.10 -8.58 -8.46
C THR A 115 4.11 -7.08 -8.15
N VAL A 116 5.26 -6.43 -8.27
CA VAL A 116 5.40 -4.98 -8.09
C VAL A 116 4.56 -4.21 -9.13
N ALA A 117 4.57 -4.63 -10.40
CA ALA A 117 3.71 -4.04 -11.42
C ALA A 117 2.22 -4.21 -11.07
N SER A 118 1.80 -5.38 -10.60
CA SER A 118 0.40 -5.63 -10.19
C SER A 118 -0.05 -4.67 -9.06
N LEU A 119 0.81 -4.44 -8.06
CA LEU A 119 0.54 -3.47 -7.00
C LEU A 119 0.49 -2.03 -7.52
N ALA A 120 1.33 -1.69 -8.51
CA ALA A 120 1.33 -0.37 -9.12
C ALA A 120 0.02 -0.07 -9.87
N HIS A 121 -0.62 -1.08 -10.49
CA HIS A 121 -1.94 -0.92 -11.13
C HIS A 121 -3.04 -0.50 -10.15
N MET A 122 -2.88 -0.82 -8.86
CA MET A 122 -3.83 -0.50 -7.79
C MET A 122 -3.47 0.80 -7.04
N ALA A 123 -2.32 1.41 -7.35
CA ALA A 123 -1.80 2.55 -6.64
C ALA A 123 -2.39 3.88 -7.15
N CYS A 124 -2.49 4.86 -6.24
CA CYS A 124 -2.71 6.27 -6.54
C CYS A 124 -1.50 6.84 -7.28
N PHE A 125 -0.33 6.68 -6.67
CA PHE A 125 0.95 7.03 -7.24
C PHE A 125 2.04 6.19 -6.56
N VAL A 126 3.25 6.22 -7.13
CA VAL A 126 4.43 5.53 -6.62
C VAL A 126 5.37 6.55 -6.00
N VAL A 127 5.90 6.25 -4.82
CA VAL A 127 7.07 6.93 -4.26
C VAL A 127 8.27 6.00 -4.41
N ALA A 128 9.27 6.41 -5.17
CA ALA A 128 10.43 5.58 -5.49
C ALA A 128 11.70 6.17 -4.89
N ASP A 129 12.17 5.62 -3.76
CA ASP A 129 13.46 6.00 -3.20
C ASP A 129 14.61 5.35 -3.98
N LEU A 130 15.28 6.16 -4.80
CA LEU A 130 16.40 5.75 -5.64
C LEU A 130 17.71 5.61 -4.85
N SER A 131 17.71 5.97 -3.56
CA SER A 131 18.91 6.05 -2.74
C SER A 131 19.52 4.67 -2.49
N GLY A 132 20.54 4.33 -3.28
CA GLY A 132 21.29 3.09 -3.12
C GLY A 132 20.47 1.85 -3.47
N ALA A 133 19.35 2.02 -4.17
CA ALA A 133 18.45 0.97 -4.60
C ALA A 133 18.85 0.45 -5.99
N LYS A 134 19.16 -0.85 -6.07
CA LYS A 134 19.58 -1.49 -7.33
C LYS A 134 18.41 -2.02 -8.16
N SER A 135 17.32 -2.44 -7.52
CA SER A 135 16.16 -3.05 -8.18
C SER A 135 15.10 -2.05 -8.63
N VAL A 136 14.99 -0.90 -7.96
CA VAL A 136 13.96 0.11 -8.25
C VAL A 136 13.94 0.55 -9.73
N PRO A 137 15.07 0.80 -10.42
CA PRO A 137 15.02 1.13 -11.85
C PRO A 137 14.41 0.02 -12.73
N GLN A 138 14.61 -1.26 -12.36
CA GLN A 138 14.02 -2.40 -13.05
C GLN A 138 12.52 -2.52 -12.79
N GLU A 139 12.09 -2.26 -11.55
CA GLU A 139 10.67 -2.21 -11.20
C GLU A 139 9.98 -1.07 -11.97
N LEU A 140 10.59 0.12 -12.01
CA LEU A 140 10.08 1.28 -12.73
C LEU A 140 10.00 1.06 -14.25
N SER A 141 10.88 0.25 -14.85
CA SER A 141 10.82 -0.05 -16.29
C SER A 141 9.57 -0.84 -16.68
N HIS A 142 8.91 -1.50 -15.72
CA HIS A 142 7.66 -2.25 -15.92
C HIS A 142 6.43 -1.48 -15.44
N ILE A 143 6.61 -0.31 -14.84
CA ILE A 143 5.52 0.57 -14.36
C ILE A 143 5.39 1.76 -15.29
N VAL A 144 6.46 2.56 -15.42
CA VAL A 144 6.44 3.88 -16.03
C VAL A 144 5.91 3.85 -17.47
N PRO A 145 6.36 2.96 -18.38
CA PRO A 145 5.90 3.00 -19.77
C PRO A 145 4.43 2.60 -19.95
N PHE A 146 3.86 1.86 -19.00
CA PHE A 146 2.57 1.19 -19.15
C PHE A 146 1.45 1.83 -18.32
N LEU A 147 1.78 2.67 -17.34
CA LEU A 147 0.83 3.23 -16.38
C LEU A 147 0.86 4.77 -16.38
N PRO A 148 0.37 5.44 -17.45
CA PRO A 148 0.33 6.91 -17.51
C PRO A 148 -0.57 7.55 -16.45
N SER A 149 -1.50 6.79 -15.89
CA SER A 149 -2.41 7.21 -14.81
C SER A 149 -1.83 7.03 -13.41
N VAL A 150 -0.60 6.52 -13.28
CA VAL A 150 0.09 6.27 -12.01
C VAL A 150 1.38 7.09 -11.99
N PRO A 151 1.35 8.30 -11.40
CA PRO A 151 2.53 9.14 -11.29
C PRO A 151 3.62 8.49 -10.45
N VAL A 152 4.87 8.85 -10.74
CA VAL A 152 6.03 8.45 -9.95
C VAL A 152 6.69 9.69 -9.36
N VAL A 153 6.80 9.73 -8.03
CA VAL A 153 7.56 10.75 -7.31
C VAL A 153 8.86 10.13 -6.79
N PRO A 154 10.02 10.42 -7.41
CA PRO A 154 11.28 9.84 -6.98
C PRO A 154 11.83 10.58 -5.77
N LEU A 155 12.50 9.85 -4.87
CA LEU A 155 13.27 10.41 -3.77
C LEU A 155 14.76 10.13 -3.97
N LEU A 156 15.61 11.06 -3.54
CA LEU A 156 17.06 10.90 -3.59
C LEU A 156 17.74 11.54 -2.38
N ALA A 157 18.45 10.74 -1.60
CA ALA A 157 19.27 11.20 -0.50
C ALA A 157 20.44 12.05 -1.03
N GLU A 158 20.64 13.25 -0.50
CA GLU A 158 21.73 14.17 -0.91
C GLU A 158 23.12 13.55 -0.75
N LYS A 159 23.30 12.67 0.25
CA LYS A 159 24.54 11.93 0.47
C LYS A 159 24.86 10.94 -0.66
N ASN A 160 23.87 10.60 -1.49
CA ASN A 160 24.03 9.74 -2.64
C ASN A 160 23.96 10.58 -3.92
N GLN A 161 25.13 11.09 -4.34
CA GLN A 161 25.23 12.03 -5.47
C GLN A 161 25.03 11.37 -6.84
N ARG A 162 25.10 10.04 -6.95
CA ARG A 162 24.87 9.36 -8.23
C ARG A 162 23.41 8.98 -8.33
N MET A 163 22.62 9.81 -9.03
CA MET A 163 21.44 9.28 -9.70
C MET A 163 21.87 8.06 -10.51
N TYR A 164 21.05 7.02 -10.48
CA TYR A 164 21.21 5.94 -11.45
C TYR A 164 21.13 6.58 -12.84
N SER A 165 22.19 6.48 -13.65
CA SER A 165 22.34 7.25 -14.90
C SER A 165 21.20 7.00 -15.90
N MET A 166 20.53 5.85 -15.81
CA MET A 166 19.39 5.53 -16.68
C MET A 166 18.06 6.07 -16.15
N PHE A 167 17.99 6.60 -14.93
CA PHE A 167 16.75 7.19 -14.41
C PHE A 167 16.31 8.40 -15.23
N GLU A 168 17.25 9.16 -15.80
CA GLU A 168 16.97 10.27 -16.72
C GLU A 168 16.10 9.84 -17.91
N HIS A 169 16.15 8.57 -18.31
CA HIS A 169 15.27 8.05 -19.37
C HIS A 169 13.79 8.03 -18.97
N PHE A 170 13.48 8.01 -17.67
CA PHE A 170 12.10 8.08 -17.18
C PHE A 170 11.57 9.53 -17.13
N LEU A 171 12.43 10.54 -17.01
CA LEU A 171 12.03 11.95 -16.97
C LEU A 171 11.34 12.44 -18.25
N ARG A 172 11.48 11.70 -19.36
CA ARG A 172 10.74 11.97 -20.59
C ARG A 172 9.23 11.70 -20.49
N TYR A 173 8.81 10.89 -19.52
CA TYR A 173 7.40 10.57 -19.32
C TYR A 173 6.76 11.66 -18.45
N PRO A 174 5.68 12.32 -18.90
CA PRO A 174 5.08 13.45 -18.16
C PRO A 174 4.57 13.12 -16.75
N TRP A 175 4.33 11.85 -16.46
CA TRP A 175 3.88 11.37 -15.14
C TRP A 175 5.04 10.95 -14.21
N VAL A 176 6.30 11.15 -14.62
CA VAL A 176 7.47 10.98 -13.75
C VAL A 176 7.96 12.36 -13.34
N HIS A 177 7.99 12.61 -12.03
CA HIS A 177 8.40 13.90 -11.48
C HIS A 177 9.92 14.00 -11.29
N GLU A 178 10.40 15.24 -11.21
CA GLU A 178 11.78 15.53 -10.80
C GLU A 178 12.07 14.94 -9.40
N PRO A 179 13.27 14.36 -9.16
CA PRO A 179 13.59 13.76 -7.88
C PRO A 179 13.57 14.75 -6.72
N VAL A 180 12.79 14.43 -5.67
CA VAL A 180 12.77 15.16 -4.42
C VAL A 180 14.00 14.78 -3.60
N ARG A 181 14.84 15.78 -3.31
CA ARG A 181 16.09 15.58 -2.57
C ARG A 181 15.87 15.73 -1.06
N TYR A 182 16.46 14.84 -0.28
CA TYR A 182 16.38 14.88 1.18
C TYR A 182 17.74 14.65 1.85
N ARG A 183 17.92 15.23 3.05
CA ARG A 183 19.20 15.16 3.81
C ARG A 183 19.21 13.97 4.77
N ASP A 184 18.07 13.78 5.42
CA ASP A 184 17.78 12.77 6.42
C ASP A 184 16.26 12.58 6.51
N LEU A 185 15.83 11.66 7.37
CA LEU A 185 14.41 11.36 7.57
C LEU A 185 13.63 12.58 8.09
N GLU A 186 14.21 13.37 9.01
CA GLU A 186 13.52 14.54 9.57
C GLU A 186 13.24 15.58 8.49
N HIS A 187 14.24 15.90 7.65
CA HIS A 187 14.06 16.77 6.51
C HIS A 187 12.99 16.24 5.56
N LEU A 188 13.00 14.93 5.25
CA LEU A 188 12.00 14.33 4.38
C LEU A 188 10.59 14.49 4.96
N LEU A 189 10.38 14.20 6.24
CA LEU A 189 9.07 14.34 6.89
C LEU A 189 8.56 15.79 6.91
N ASN A 190 9.46 16.77 6.95
CA ASN A 190 9.09 18.19 6.88
C ASN A 190 8.62 18.61 5.48
N ILE A 191 9.07 17.95 4.41
CA ILE A 191 8.74 18.32 3.02
C ILE A 191 7.76 17.36 2.34
N VAL A 192 7.55 16.16 2.91
CA VAL A 192 6.81 15.06 2.26
C VAL A 192 5.39 15.47 1.88
N ASP A 193 4.71 16.26 2.69
CA ASP A 193 3.34 16.70 2.41
C ASP A 193 3.27 17.53 1.12
N ALA A 194 4.13 18.54 0.99
CA ALA A 194 4.10 19.49 -0.12
C ALA A 194 4.80 18.95 -1.38
N GLN A 195 5.93 18.27 -1.23
CA GLN A 195 6.77 17.88 -2.36
C GLN A 195 6.52 16.45 -2.84
N VAL A 196 5.89 15.59 -2.03
CA VAL A 196 5.66 14.18 -2.38
C VAL A 196 4.18 13.86 -2.48
N ILE A 197 3.44 14.03 -1.38
CA ILE A 197 2.02 13.65 -1.30
C ILE A 197 1.19 14.54 -2.23
N GLU A 198 1.29 15.86 -2.09
CA GLU A 198 0.48 16.78 -2.90
C GLU A 198 0.81 16.66 -4.39
N VAL A 199 2.10 16.59 -4.74
CA VAL A 199 2.56 16.41 -6.13
C VAL A 199 2.00 15.11 -6.73
N GLY A 200 2.25 13.97 -6.08
CA GLY A 200 1.84 12.66 -6.58
C GLY A 200 0.32 12.52 -6.65
N PHE A 201 -0.40 12.94 -5.60
CA PHE A 201 -1.86 12.88 -5.56
C PHE A 201 -2.49 13.77 -6.62
N ARG A 202 -2.06 15.03 -6.76
CA ARG A 202 -2.63 15.94 -7.77
C ARG A 202 -2.37 15.46 -9.18
N ALA A 203 -1.19 14.92 -9.46
CA ALA A 203 -0.89 14.32 -10.76
C ALA A 203 -1.81 13.11 -11.03
N ALA A 204 -2.04 12.24 -10.04
CA ALA A 204 -2.87 11.06 -10.19
C ALA A 204 -4.34 11.43 -10.43
N MET A 205 -4.84 12.39 -9.66
CA MET A 205 -6.20 12.90 -9.79
C MET A 205 -6.44 13.58 -11.14
N ARG A 206 -5.49 14.37 -11.64
CA ARG A 206 -5.55 14.96 -12.99
C ARG A 206 -5.58 13.90 -14.08
N ALA A 207 -4.73 12.88 -13.99
CA ALA A 207 -4.69 11.80 -14.97
C ALA A 207 -6.00 10.98 -15.03
N ARG A 208 -6.84 11.09 -13.99
CA ARG A 208 -8.15 10.43 -13.88
C ARG A 208 -9.34 11.37 -14.12
N GLY A 209 -9.09 12.63 -14.50
CA GLY A 209 -10.15 13.61 -14.75
C GLY A 209 -10.83 14.14 -13.47
N LEU A 210 -10.17 14.04 -12.31
CA LEU A 210 -10.68 14.48 -11.01
C LEU A 210 -9.78 15.54 -10.35
N PRO A 211 -9.35 16.62 -11.03
CA PRO A 211 -8.30 17.53 -10.56
C PRO A 211 -8.59 18.18 -9.18
N ASP A 212 -9.86 18.39 -8.88
CA ASP A 212 -10.33 19.06 -7.66
C ASP A 212 -10.61 18.08 -6.51
N ALA A 213 -10.35 16.79 -6.68
CA ALA A 213 -10.49 15.81 -5.62
C ALA A 213 -9.69 16.26 -4.37
N PRO A 214 -10.30 16.26 -3.18
CA PRO A 214 -9.60 16.67 -1.97
C PRO A 214 -8.57 15.62 -1.57
N LEU A 215 -7.46 16.08 -0.99
CA LEU A 215 -6.54 15.18 -0.30
C LEU A 215 -7.29 14.47 0.84
N PRO A 216 -6.98 13.19 1.13
CA PRO A 216 -7.53 12.50 2.28
C PRO A 216 -7.32 13.28 3.58
N GLU A 217 -8.37 13.38 4.40
CA GLU A 217 -8.27 14.02 5.70
C GLU A 217 -7.33 13.24 6.63
N ARG A 218 -6.55 13.97 7.44
CA ARG A 218 -5.71 13.35 8.47
C ARG A 218 -6.57 12.54 9.43
N VAL A 219 -6.05 11.40 9.87
CA VAL A 219 -6.69 10.58 10.90
C VAL A 219 -6.79 11.40 12.18
N ARG A 220 -8.01 11.68 12.65
CA ARG A 220 -8.21 12.32 13.94
C ARG A 220 -7.76 11.34 15.02
N SER A 221 -6.90 11.79 15.94
CA SER A 221 -6.55 10.99 17.10
C SER A 221 -7.82 10.69 17.91
N VAL A 222 -8.26 9.44 17.89
CA VAL A 222 -9.31 8.98 18.79
C VAL A 222 -8.69 8.97 20.18
N LYS A 223 -9.02 9.97 21.01
CA LYS A 223 -8.76 9.89 22.44
C LYS A 223 -9.55 8.68 22.96
N LEU A 224 -8.87 7.57 23.20
CA LEU A 224 -9.43 6.44 23.93
C LEU A 224 -9.99 6.97 25.27
N PRO A 225 -11.23 6.63 25.66
CA PRO A 225 -11.78 7.06 26.94
C PRO A 225 -10.83 6.62 28.06
N GLY A 226 -10.41 7.59 28.87
CA GLY A 226 -9.32 7.44 29.83
C GLY A 226 -9.49 6.23 30.76
N THR A 227 -8.49 5.35 30.75
CA THR A 227 -8.27 4.38 31.82
C THR A 227 -7.96 5.15 33.10
N LYS A 228 -8.98 5.40 33.92
CA LYS A 228 -8.79 5.83 35.32
C LYS A 228 -7.93 4.77 36.01
N LYS A 229 -6.65 5.06 36.26
CA LYS A 229 -5.82 4.35 37.23
C LYS A 229 -6.53 4.39 38.59
N ARG A 230 -7.19 3.30 38.96
CA ARG A 230 -7.53 3.03 40.37
C ARG A 230 -6.22 2.70 41.08
N VAL A 231 -5.58 3.71 41.65
CA VAL A 231 -4.58 3.51 42.69
C VAL A 231 -5.33 3.06 43.93
N ARG A 232 -5.32 1.74 44.20
CA ARG A 232 -5.73 1.20 45.50
C ARG A 232 -4.54 1.41 46.44
N ASN A 233 -4.66 2.39 47.33
CA ASN A 233 -3.85 2.45 48.54
C ASN A 233 -4.25 1.26 49.43
N MET A 234 -3.35 0.32 49.66
CA MET A 234 -3.42 -0.58 50.81
C MET A 234 -2.49 -0.02 51.89
N ARG A 235 -3.10 0.21 53.06
CA ARG A 235 -2.42 0.30 54.35
C ARG A 235 -1.88 -1.06 54.74
#